data_AF-A0A9E3ZH83-F1
#
_entry.id   AF-A0A9E3ZH83-F1
#
_cell.length_a   1.000
_cell.length_b   1.000
_cell.length_c   1.000
_cell.angle_alpha   90.00
_cell.angle_beta   90.00
_cell.angle_gamma   90.00
#
_symmetry.space_group_name_H-M   'P 1'
#
loop_
_entity.id
_entity.type
_entity.pdbx_description
1 polymer ?
#
loop_
_entity_poly.entity_id
_entity_poly.type
_entity_poly.pdbx_seq_one_letter_code
_entity_poly.pdbx_strand_id
1 'polypeptide(L)'
;GAATGVGGEIRDEGATGVGAKPKAGLCGFSVSNLRIPGSEQPWEQDFGKPDRIVSALDIMLEGPIGAAAFNNEFGRPNLLGYFRTFEERVPGADGAELRGYHKPIMLAGGLGNIRENHVEKSAFPAGTPLV
;
A
#
# COMPACT_ATOMS: atom_id res chain seq x y z
N GLY A 1 5.15 -3.18 -7.32
CA GLY A 1 5.09 -2.85 -5.88
C GLY A 1 3.67 -2.88 -5.36
N ALA A 2 2.83 -1.93 -5.79
CA ALA A 2 1.45 -1.79 -5.31
C ALA A 2 0.58 -3.04 -5.51
N ALA A 3 0.59 -3.62 -6.72
CA ALA A 3 -0.13 -4.86 -7.04
C ALA A 3 0.25 -6.01 -6.09
N THR A 4 1.55 -6.26 -5.91
CA THR A 4 2.04 -7.31 -5.01
C THR A 4 1.82 -7.01 -3.53
N GLY A 5 1.68 -5.73 -3.15
CA GLY A 5 1.24 -5.34 -1.81
C GLY A 5 -0.19 -5.81 -1.53
N VAL A 6 -1.11 -5.55 -2.47
CA VAL A 6 -2.48 -6.08 -2.41
C VAL A 6 -2.48 -7.61 -2.44
N GLY A 7 -1.72 -8.22 -3.34
CA GLY A 7 -1.67 -9.68 -3.44
C GLY A 7 -1.07 -10.38 -2.24
N GLY A 8 -0.11 -9.75 -1.56
CA GLY A 8 0.42 -10.24 -0.28
C GLY A 8 -0.63 -10.24 0.80
N GLU A 9 -1.30 -9.12 0.98
CA GLU A 9 -2.32 -8.94 2.00
C GLU A 9 -3.55 -9.85 1.78
N ILE A 10 -3.98 -10.06 0.53
CA ILE A 10 -5.02 -11.04 0.18
C ILE A 10 -4.61 -12.47 0.56
N ARG A 11 -3.33 -12.84 0.46
CA ARG A 11 -2.86 -14.16 0.90
C ARG A 11 -2.92 -14.28 2.42
N ASP A 12 -2.57 -13.23 3.14
CA ASP A 12 -2.65 -13.22 4.61
C ASP A 12 -4.09 -13.41 5.08
N GLU A 13 -5.05 -12.72 4.45
CA GLU A 13 -6.47 -12.96 4.69
C GLU A 13 -6.87 -14.42 4.39
N GLY A 14 -6.55 -14.93 3.20
CA GLY A 14 -6.92 -16.30 2.80
C GLY A 14 -6.31 -17.40 3.69
N ALA A 15 -5.11 -17.16 4.21
CA ALA A 15 -4.37 -18.07 5.08
C ALA A 15 -4.68 -17.90 6.58
N THR A 16 -5.64 -17.03 6.95
CA THR A 16 -6.08 -16.87 8.33
C THR A 16 -6.73 -18.17 8.84
N GLY A 17 -6.32 -18.62 10.04
CA GLY A 17 -6.79 -19.87 10.63
C GLY A 17 -6.52 -21.08 9.72
N VAL A 18 -7.51 -21.92 9.48
CA VAL A 18 -7.43 -23.03 8.50
C VAL A 18 -8.05 -22.70 7.14
N GLY A 19 -8.25 -21.42 6.86
CA GLY A 19 -8.78 -20.92 5.60
C GLY A 19 -9.95 -19.96 5.81
N ALA A 20 -9.80 -18.75 5.27
CA ALA A 20 -10.83 -17.71 5.25
C ALA A 20 -11.08 -17.21 3.83
N LYS A 21 -12.09 -16.35 3.67
CA LYS A 21 -12.45 -15.77 2.37
C LYS A 21 -12.35 -14.24 2.40
N PRO A 22 -11.43 -13.64 1.62
CA PRO A 22 -11.36 -12.19 1.47
C PRO A 22 -12.67 -11.62 0.93
N LYS A 23 -13.06 -10.43 1.40
CA LYS A 23 -14.34 -9.80 1.03
C LYS A 23 -14.19 -8.39 0.47
N ALA A 24 -13.48 -7.50 1.17
CA ALA A 24 -13.34 -6.11 0.74
C ALA A 24 -11.96 -5.57 1.13
N GLY A 25 -11.38 -4.73 0.28
CA GLY A 25 -10.08 -4.11 0.49
C GLY A 25 -10.15 -2.63 0.81
N LEU A 26 -9.03 -2.11 1.27
CA LEU A 26 -8.70 -0.69 1.33
C LEU A 26 -7.29 -0.44 0.77
N CYS A 27 -7.05 0.76 0.25
CA CYS A 27 -5.73 1.14 -0.28
C CYS A 27 -5.37 2.57 0.08
N GLY A 28 -4.11 2.81 0.45
CA GLY A 28 -3.63 4.12 0.88
C GLY A 28 -2.28 4.50 0.30
N PHE A 29 -2.11 5.78 -0.01
CA PHE A 29 -0.85 6.32 -0.51
C PHE A 29 -0.42 7.58 0.24
N SER A 30 0.83 7.62 0.71
CA SER A 30 1.53 8.86 1.07
C SER A 30 2.74 9.05 0.17
N VAL A 31 2.84 10.19 -0.49
CA VAL A 31 3.92 10.54 -1.44
C VAL A 31 4.39 11.98 -1.20
N SER A 32 5.55 12.33 -1.76
CA SER A 32 6.00 13.73 -1.86
C SER A 32 5.07 14.58 -2.75
N ASN A 33 5.37 15.86 -2.92
CA ASN A 33 4.58 16.75 -3.78
C ASN A 33 4.54 16.24 -5.22
N LEU A 34 3.37 16.35 -5.87
CA LEU A 34 3.17 15.80 -7.21
C LEU A 34 3.87 16.63 -8.28
N ARG A 35 3.85 17.96 -8.12
CA ARG A 35 4.42 18.91 -9.09
C ARG A 35 3.96 18.58 -10.51
N ILE A 36 2.64 18.52 -10.69
CA ILE A 36 2.02 18.19 -11.97
C ILE A 36 2.42 19.28 -12.99
N PRO A 37 3.06 18.91 -14.12
CA PRO A 37 3.50 19.89 -15.11
C PRO A 37 2.36 20.79 -15.60
N GLY A 38 2.53 22.11 -15.47
CA GLY A 38 1.52 23.10 -15.87
C GLY A 38 0.36 23.26 -14.86
N SER A 39 0.45 22.63 -13.70
CA SER A 39 -0.51 22.73 -12.60
C SER A 39 0.21 22.72 -11.24
N GLU A 40 1.43 23.23 -11.19
CA GLU A 40 2.23 23.33 -9.98
C GLU A 40 1.54 24.23 -8.94
N GLN A 41 1.58 23.82 -7.68
CA GLN A 41 0.95 24.54 -6.59
C GLN A 41 1.96 25.45 -5.86
N PRO A 42 1.54 26.58 -5.27
CA PRO A 42 2.46 27.57 -4.70
C PRO A 42 3.26 27.09 -3.47
N TRP A 43 2.86 25.98 -2.84
CA TRP A 43 3.59 25.34 -1.75
C TRP A 43 4.57 24.27 -2.23
N GLU A 44 4.58 23.91 -3.52
CA GLU A 44 5.44 22.86 -4.04
C GLU A 44 6.80 23.43 -4.44
N GLN A 45 7.86 22.83 -3.91
CA GLN A 45 9.24 23.15 -4.27
C GLN A 45 9.98 21.89 -4.76
N ASP A 46 10.89 22.06 -5.72
CA ASP A 46 11.80 20.99 -6.13
C ASP A 46 12.98 20.87 -5.17
N PHE A 47 13.02 19.80 -4.39
CA PHE A 47 14.15 19.47 -3.52
C PHE A 47 15.08 18.39 -4.11
N GLY A 48 14.85 17.98 -5.36
CA GLY A 48 15.51 16.85 -6.01
C GLY A 48 15.07 15.50 -5.42
N LYS A 49 15.52 14.41 -6.04
CA LYS A 49 15.31 13.03 -5.55
C LYS A 49 16.48 12.15 -5.96
N PRO A 50 16.76 11.01 -5.29
CA PRO A 50 17.74 10.04 -5.78
C PRO A 50 17.40 9.53 -7.19
N ASP A 51 18.41 9.40 -8.06
CA ASP A 51 18.20 8.98 -9.47
C ASP A 51 17.59 7.59 -9.60
N ARG A 52 17.84 6.71 -8.62
CA ARG A 52 17.35 5.33 -8.62
C ARG A 52 15.88 5.15 -8.22
N ILE A 53 15.19 6.23 -7.84
CA ILE A 53 13.76 6.17 -7.47
C ILE A 53 12.92 7.00 -8.45
N VAL A 54 11.66 6.62 -8.62
CA VAL A 54 10.68 7.36 -9.42
C VAL A 54 10.12 8.56 -8.67
N SER A 55 9.49 9.51 -9.37
CA SER A 55 8.87 10.68 -8.74
C SER A 55 7.57 10.35 -7.99
N ALA A 56 7.09 11.25 -7.15
CA ALA A 56 5.78 11.13 -6.51
C ALA A 56 4.64 11.08 -7.53
N LEU A 57 4.74 11.86 -8.62
CA LEU A 57 3.79 11.83 -9.73
C LEU A 57 3.77 10.46 -10.40
N ASP A 58 4.92 9.91 -10.76
CA ASP A 58 5.02 8.58 -11.38
C ASP A 58 4.43 7.49 -10.48
N ILE A 59 4.67 7.57 -9.16
CA ILE A 59 4.07 6.65 -8.19
C ILE A 59 2.54 6.73 -8.25
N MET A 60 1.97 7.93 -8.34
CA MET A 60 0.52 8.11 -8.37
C MET A 60 -0.12 7.83 -9.73
N LEU A 61 0.66 7.83 -10.81
CA LEU A 61 0.22 7.39 -12.13
C LEU A 61 0.18 5.86 -12.23
N GLU A 62 1.22 5.16 -11.75
CA GLU A 62 1.37 3.71 -11.93
C GLU A 62 0.89 2.87 -10.72
N GLY A 63 1.13 3.36 -9.51
CA GLY A 63 0.88 2.64 -8.27
C GLY A 63 -0.60 2.28 -8.05
N PRO A 64 -1.52 3.25 -8.07
CA PRO A 64 -2.95 3.00 -7.93
C PRO A 64 -3.51 2.05 -9.00
N ILE A 65 -3.03 2.15 -10.25
CA ILE A 65 -3.42 1.24 -11.34
C ILE A 65 -2.98 -0.19 -11.01
N GLY A 66 -1.75 -0.39 -10.55
CA GLY A 66 -1.28 -1.72 -10.14
C GLY A 66 -2.09 -2.31 -8.98
N ALA A 67 -2.41 -1.52 -7.96
CA ALA A 67 -3.26 -1.97 -6.85
C ALA A 67 -4.69 -2.32 -7.30
N ALA A 68 -5.28 -1.49 -8.17
CA ALA A 68 -6.61 -1.71 -8.71
C ALA A 68 -6.65 -2.93 -9.63
N ALA A 69 -5.65 -3.12 -10.49
CA ALA A 69 -5.55 -4.28 -11.37
C ALA A 69 -5.59 -5.58 -10.58
N PHE A 70 -4.81 -5.69 -9.49
CA PHE A 70 -4.83 -6.90 -8.65
C PHE A 70 -6.19 -7.12 -7.97
N ASN A 71 -6.78 -6.07 -7.36
CA ASN A 71 -8.11 -6.18 -6.75
C ASN A 71 -9.20 -6.60 -7.77
N ASN A 72 -9.15 -6.02 -8.97
CA ASN A 72 -10.12 -6.29 -10.05
C ASN A 72 -9.98 -7.71 -10.61
N GLU A 73 -8.76 -8.13 -10.93
CA GLU A 73 -8.48 -9.47 -11.47
C GLU A 73 -8.79 -10.56 -10.43
N PHE A 74 -8.45 -10.33 -9.16
CA PHE A 74 -8.78 -11.25 -8.08
C PHE A 74 -10.29 -11.25 -7.75
N GLY A 75 -10.99 -10.14 -7.98
CA GLY A 75 -12.42 -10.00 -7.70
C GLY A 75 -12.74 -9.58 -6.26
N ARG A 76 -11.89 -8.75 -5.63
CA ARG A 76 -12.16 -8.12 -4.31
C ARG A 76 -12.43 -6.62 -4.48
N PRO A 77 -13.61 -6.09 -4.12
CA PRO A 77 -13.87 -4.65 -4.20
C PRO A 77 -13.00 -3.85 -3.22
N ASN A 78 -12.43 -2.74 -3.67
CA ASN A 78 -11.68 -1.79 -2.83
C ASN A 78 -12.60 -0.62 -2.44
N LEU A 79 -12.98 -0.54 -1.16
CA LEU A 79 -14.11 0.30 -0.72
C LEU A 79 -13.69 1.49 0.15
N LEU A 80 -12.44 1.56 0.57
CA LEU A 80 -11.91 2.63 1.39
C LEU A 80 -10.48 2.96 0.98
N GLY A 81 -10.05 4.20 1.24
CA GLY A 81 -8.67 4.57 1.05
C GLY A 81 -8.34 5.95 1.57
N TYR A 82 -7.06 6.29 1.49
CA TYR A 82 -6.58 7.64 1.73
C TYR A 82 -5.50 8.00 0.70
N PHE A 83 -5.37 9.28 0.43
CA PHE A 83 -4.27 9.82 -0.36
C PHE A 83 -3.74 11.08 0.31
N ARG A 84 -2.42 11.12 0.53
CA ARG A 84 -1.71 12.24 1.15
C ARG A 84 -0.48 12.61 0.33
N THR A 85 -0.34 13.91 0.08
CA THR A 85 0.93 14.51 -0.34
C THR A 85 1.54 15.25 0.84
N PHE A 86 2.84 15.09 1.05
CA PHE A 86 3.59 15.95 1.97
C PHE A 86 5.08 15.92 1.61
N GLU A 87 5.63 17.10 1.38
CA GLU A 87 7.05 17.33 1.23
C GLU A 87 7.34 18.79 1.51
N GLU A 88 8.08 19.07 2.59
CA GLU A 88 8.38 20.42 2.99
C GLU A 88 9.68 20.49 3.80
N ARG A 89 10.37 21.63 3.71
CA ARG A 89 11.46 21.97 4.61
C ARG A 89 10.87 22.53 5.91
N VAL A 90 11.01 21.77 7.00
CA VAL A 90 10.43 22.12 8.31
C VAL A 90 11.52 22.30 9.36
N PRO A 91 11.26 23.03 10.46
CA PRO A 91 12.16 23.09 11.60
C PRO A 91 12.35 21.70 12.22
N GLY A 92 13.60 21.22 12.27
CA GLY A 92 14.01 19.98 12.92
C GLY A 92 14.87 20.23 14.15
N ALA A 93 15.28 19.14 14.82
CA ALA A 93 16.08 19.21 16.05
C ALA A 93 17.47 19.85 15.84
N ASP A 94 18.10 19.59 14.68
CA ASP A 94 19.44 20.07 14.34
C ASP A 94 19.43 21.16 13.24
N GLY A 95 18.28 21.83 13.06
CA GLY A 95 18.06 22.84 12.03
C GLY A 95 17.00 22.44 11.00
N ALA A 96 16.92 23.19 9.90
CA ALA A 96 15.91 22.96 8.87
C ALA A 96 16.16 21.64 8.12
N GLU A 97 15.15 20.79 8.07
CA GLU A 97 15.23 19.46 7.49
C GLU A 97 14.10 19.23 6.47
N LEU A 98 14.38 18.43 5.45
CA LEU A 98 13.36 18.03 4.48
C LEU A 98 12.58 16.84 5.04
N ARG A 99 11.26 17.01 5.19
CA ARG A 99 10.33 15.95 5.60
C ARG A 99 9.34 15.69 4.48
N GLY A 100 9.18 14.42 4.11
CA GLY A 100 8.28 14.01 3.04
C GLY A 100 8.36 12.52 2.76
N TYR A 101 7.81 12.09 1.64
CA TYR A 101 7.63 10.68 1.30
C TYR A 101 8.27 10.31 -0.05
N HIS A 102 9.55 10.63 -0.24
CA HIS A 102 10.36 10.11 -1.35
C HIS A 102 10.36 8.57 -1.38
N LYS A 103 10.45 7.94 -0.20
CA LYS A 103 10.03 6.56 -0.04
C LYS A 103 8.54 6.60 0.29
N PRO A 104 7.65 6.12 -0.59
CA PRO A 104 6.22 6.26 -0.38
C PRO A 104 5.72 5.34 0.71
N ILE A 105 4.57 5.69 1.29
CA ILE A 105 3.69 4.69 1.92
C ILE A 105 2.79 4.17 0.80
N MET A 106 2.88 2.88 0.51
CA MET A 106 1.85 2.14 -0.21
C MET A 106 1.24 1.16 0.77
N LEU A 107 -0.05 1.31 1.01
CA LEU A 107 -0.80 0.55 2.01
C LEU A 107 -1.87 -0.28 1.30
N ALA A 108 -1.93 -1.55 1.65
CA ALA A 108 -3.02 -2.45 1.33
C ALA A 108 -3.54 -3.06 2.63
N GLY A 109 -4.84 -3.23 2.71
CA GLY A 109 -5.52 -3.87 3.83
C GLY A 109 -6.89 -4.35 3.38
N GLY A 110 -7.61 -5.02 4.27
CA GLY A 110 -8.92 -5.53 3.94
C GLY A 110 -9.60 -6.22 5.11
N LEU A 111 -10.73 -6.83 4.80
CA LEU A 111 -11.48 -7.69 5.69
C LEU A 111 -12.02 -8.87 4.91
N GLY A 112 -12.09 -10.00 5.61
CA GLY A 112 -12.63 -11.26 5.13
C GLY A 112 -13.69 -11.82 6.07
N ASN A 113 -14.29 -12.93 5.64
CA ASN A 113 -15.15 -13.77 6.48
C ASN A 113 -14.41 -15.06 6.81
N ILE A 114 -14.63 -15.56 8.03
CA ILE A 114 -14.14 -16.86 8.49
C ILE A 114 -15.26 -17.59 9.24
N ARG A 115 -15.27 -18.92 9.16
CA ARG A 115 -16.15 -19.74 10.01
C ARG A 115 -15.53 -19.88 11.40
N GLU A 116 -16.34 -19.87 12.44
CA GLU A 116 -15.87 -19.95 13.83
C GLU A 116 -14.94 -21.15 14.07
N ASN A 117 -15.31 -22.32 13.57
CA ASN A 117 -14.53 -23.55 13.69
C ASN A 117 -13.20 -23.51 12.91
N HIS A 118 -12.96 -22.50 12.09
CA HIS A 118 -11.74 -22.35 11.30
C HIS A 118 -10.79 -21.26 11.84
N VAL A 119 -11.15 -20.57 12.93
CA VAL A 119 -10.37 -19.45 13.47
C VAL A 119 -9.01 -19.92 13.98
N GLU A 120 -9.00 -20.98 14.78
CA GLU A 120 -7.76 -21.53 15.35
C GLU A 120 -7.01 -22.40 14.33
N LYS A 121 -5.68 -22.34 14.38
CA LYS A 121 -4.82 -23.21 13.57
C LYS A 121 -4.94 -24.66 14.04
N SER A 122 -4.92 -25.61 13.10
CA SER A 122 -4.83 -27.03 13.43
C SER A 122 -3.43 -27.42 13.90
N ALA A 123 -3.35 -28.43 14.77
CA ALA A 123 -2.09 -29.08 15.08
C ALA A 123 -1.55 -29.83 13.85
N PHE A 124 -0.23 -30.00 13.79
CA PHE A 124 0.46 -30.73 12.72
C PHE A 124 1.12 -31.99 13.29
N PRO A 125 0.45 -33.16 13.25
CA PRO A 125 1.04 -34.42 13.69
C PRO A 125 2.28 -34.83 12.88
N ALA A 126 3.10 -35.70 13.46
CA ALA A 126 4.23 -36.29 12.74
C ALA A 126 3.74 -37.00 11.45
N GLY A 127 4.46 -36.80 10.35
CA GLY A 127 4.10 -37.33 9.03
C GLY A 127 3.14 -36.45 8.22
N THR A 128 2.73 -35.28 8.72
CA THR A 128 1.95 -34.31 7.92
C THR A 128 2.77 -33.83 6.71
N PRO A 129 2.27 -33.97 5.48
CA PRO A 129 2.93 -33.42 4.30
C PRO A 129 3.00 -31.90 4.33
N LEU A 130 4.13 -31.33 3.90
CA LEU A 130 4.31 -29.89 3.70
C LEU A 130 4.17 -29.60 2.20
N VAL A 131 3.35 -28.60 1.86
CA VAL A 131 3.05 -28.15 0.49
C VAL A 131 3.47 -26.70 0.34
#